data_AF-A0A2S6S975-F1
#
_entry.id   AF-A0A2S6S975-F1
#
_cell.length_a   1.000
_cell.length_b   1.000
_cell.length_c   1.000
_cell.angle_alpha   90.00
_cell.angle_beta   90.00
_cell.angle_gamma   90.00
#
_symmetry.space_group_name_H-M   'P 1'
#
loop_
_entity.id
_entity.type
_entity.pdbx_description
1 polymer ?
#
loop_
_entity_poly.entity_id
_entity_poly.type
_entity_poly.pdbx_seq_one_letter_code
_entity_poly.pdbx_strand_id
1 'polypeptide(L)'
;MNEKINNKKEKSQETNFKDLNKSNSKINNDLALSKKKIKDLEDQLLRSLADNENLRKRHEKEIQDSVKYSAKNFAYSLLSVVDNFQRAFNSIPKDLENDNVFKNLIIGINAVEKELHDTFEKNG
;
A
#
# COMPACT_ATOMS: atom_id res chain seq x y z
N MET A 1 -78.78 -23.31 24.87
CA MET A 1 -78.19 -22.11 24.22
C MET A 1 -76.80 -21.76 24.76
N ASN A 2 -76.50 -22.06 26.04
CA ASN A 2 -75.22 -21.71 26.68
C ASN A 2 -73.99 -22.57 26.26
N GLU A 3 -74.15 -23.87 25.97
CA GLU A 3 -73.02 -24.73 25.53
C GLU A 3 -72.43 -24.34 24.18
N LYS A 4 -73.24 -23.88 23.21
CA LYS A 4 -72.77 -23.42 21.90
C LYS A 4 -71.96 -22.11 22.00
N ILE A 5 -72.18 -21.31 23.04
CA ILE A 5 -71.48 -20.04 23.27
C ILE A 5 -70.11 -20.30 23.92
N ASN A 6 -70.00 -21.26 24.84
CA ASN A 6 -68.72 -21.65 25.44
C ASN A 6 -67.78 -22.32 24.44
N ASN A 7 -68.28 -23.28 23.64
CA ASN A 7 -67.47 -23.97 22.63
C ASN A 7 -66.94 -23.03 21.52
N LYS A 8 -67.67 -21.94 21.23
CA LYS A 8 -67.25 -20.90 20.28
C LYS A 8 -66.17 -19.98 20.87
N LYS A 9 -66.19 -19.75 22.19
CA LYS A 9 -65.15 -19.00 22.93
C LYS A 9 -63.85 -19.80 23.07
N GLU A 10 -63.92 -21.09 23.34
CA GLU A 10 -62.72 -21.96 23.43
C GLU A 10 -62.01 -22.10 22.07
N LYS A 11 -62.76 -22.33 20.97
CA LYS A 11 -62.19 -22.36 19.61
C LYS A 11 -61.57 -21.04 19.18
N SER A 12 -62.15 -19.90 19.58
CA SER A 12 -61.60 -18.58 19.24
C SER A 12 -60.38 -18.20 20.08
N GLN A 13 -60.24 -18.76 21.29
CA GLN A 13 -59.04 -18.64 22.13
C GLN A 13 -57.90 -19.54 21.61
N GLU A 14 -58.17 -20.77 21.20
CA GLU A 14 -57.17 -21.67 20.59
C GLU A 14 -56.62 -21.14 19.26
N THR A 15 -57.45 -20.54 18.41
CA THR A 15 -56.99 -19.92 17.14
C THR A 15 -56.08 -18.73 17.40
N ASN A 16 -56.41 -17.87 18.37
CA ASN A 16 -55.59 -16.70 18.72
C ASN A 16 -54.22 -17.12 19.28
N PHE A 17 -54.17 -18.15 20.13
CA PHE A 17 -52.93 -18.65 20.72
C PHE A 17 -52.00 -19.33 19.69
N LYS A 18 -52.58 -20.03 18.70
CA LYS A 18 -51.82 -20.60 17.57
C LYS A 18 -51.22 -19.51 16.68
N ASP A 19 -51.97 -18.44 16.40
CA ASP A 19 -51.48 -17.33 15.58
C ASP A 19 -50.38 -16.51 16.29
N LEU A 20 -50.53 -16.27 17.60
CA LEU A 20 -49.49 -15.65 18.44
C LEU A 20 -48.20 -16.46 18.49
N ASN A 21 -48.29 -17.79 18.64
CA ASN A 21 -47.12 -18.67 18.61
C ASN A 21 -46.44 -18.71 17.24
N LYS A 22 -47.24 -18.67 16.16
CA LYS A 22 -46.72 -18.63 14.79
C LYS A 22 -46.04 -17.29 14.47
N SER A 23 -46.55 -16.18 15.01
CA SER A 23 -45.90 -14.87 14.90
C SER A 23 -44.60 -14.81 15.70
N ASN A 24 -44.60 -15.31 16.95
CA ASN A 24 -43.40 -15.38 17.78
C ASN A 24 -42.31 -16.28 17.17
N SER A 25 -42.67 -17.42 16.58
CA SER A 25 -41.69 -18.29 15.91
C SER A 25 -41.09 -17.62 14.67
N LYS A 26 -41.90 -16.86 13.91
CA LYS A 26 -41.42 -16.07 12.78
C LYS A 26 -40.44 -14.98 13.21
N ILE A 27 -40.80 -14.20 14.23
CA ILE A 27 -39.95 -13.14 14.80
C ILE A 27 -38.62 -13.72 15.31
N ASN A 28 -38.65 -14.86 16.00
CA ASN A 28 -37.44 -15.53 16.48
C ASN A 28 -36.54 -16.01 15.33
N ASN A 29 -37.13 -16.54 14.26
CA ASN A 29 -36.39 -16.92 13.06
C ASN A 29 -35.78 -15.71 12.35
N ASP A 30 -36.53 -14.63 12.18
CA ASP A 30 -36.05 -13.40 11.55
C ASP A 30 -34.94 -12.74 12.38
N LEU A 31 -35.06 -12.78 13.71
CA LEU A 31 -34.02 -12.32 14.64
C LEU A 31 -32.76 -13.18 14.55
N ALA A 32 -32.89 -14.50 14.46
CA ALA A 32 -31.76 -15.41 14.28
C ALA A 32 -31.05 -15.19 12.93
N LEU A 33 -31.82 -15.01 11.85
CA LEU A 33 -31.30 -14.69 10.52
C LEU A 33 -30.57 -13.34 10.51
N SER A 34 -31.13 -12.32 11.16
CA SER A 34 -30.53 -11.00 11.26
C SER A 34 -29.22 -11.03 12.05
N LYS A 35 -29.20 -11.74 13.19
CA LYS A 35 -27.96 -11.94 13.97
C LYS A 35 -26.88 -12.68 13.18
N LYS A 36 -27.26 -13.72 12.43
CA LYS A 36 -26.32 -14.42 11.56
C LYS A 36 -25.74 -13.49 10.50
N LYS A 37 -26.59 -12.68 9.86
CA LYS A 37 -26.14 -11.74 8.82
C LYS A 37 -25.22 -10.65 9.36
N ILE A 38 -25.48 -10.15 10.57
CA ILE A 38 -24.57 -9.22 11.26
C ILE A 38 -23.21 -9.89 11.48
N LYS A 39 -23.19 -11.11 12.01
CA LYS A 39 -21.93 -11.85 12.23
C LYS A 39 -21.17 -12.11 10.93
N ASP A 40 -21.86 -12.52 9.87
CA ASP A 40 -21.25 -12.74 8.56
C ASP A 40 -20.64 -11.44 7.99
N LEU A 41 -21.31 -10.29 8.19
CA LEU A 41 -20.81 -8.98 7.78
C LEU A 41 -19.62 -8.50 8.63
N GLU A 42 -19.64 -8.75 9.94
CA GLU A 42 -18.52 -8.46 10.84
C GLU A 42 -17.28 -9.26 10.45
N ASP A 43 -17.45 -10.56 10.16
CA ASP A 43 -16.37 -11.42 9.69
C ASP A 43 -15.81 -10.95 8.33
N GLN A 44 -16.68 -10.51 7.41
CA GLN A 44 -16.25 -9.93 6.12
C GLN A 44 -15.51 -8.61 6.30
N LEU A 45 -16.00 -7.74 7.19
CA LEU A 45 -15.37 -6.46 7.49
C LEU A 45 -13.98 -6.67 8.09
N LEU A 46 -13.85 -7.56 9.06
CA LEU A 46 -12.58 -7.85 9.72
C LEU A 46 -11.54 -8.39 8.72
N ARG A 47 -11.97 -9.29 7.81
CA ARG A 47 -11.10 -9.78 6.72
C ARG A 47 -10.69 -8.64 5.78
N SER A 48 -11.64 -7.82 5.35
CA SER A 48 -11.35 -6.67 4.47
C SER A 48 -10.37 -5.69 5.10
N LEU A 49 -10.51 -5.40 6.40
CA LEU A 49 -9.57 -4.56 7.14
C LEU A 49 -8.18 -5.19 7.23
N ALA A 50 -8.10 -6.49 7.47
CA ALA A 50 -6.83 -7.21 7.49
C ALA A 50 -6.15 -7.19 6.11
N ASP A 51 -6.91 -7.40 5.04
CA ASP A 51 -6.40 -7.34 3.66
C ASP A 51 -5.90 -5.94 3.32
N ASN A 52 -6.61 -4.90 3.76
CA ASN A 52 -6.20 -3.51 3.56
C ASN A 52 -4.89 -3.20 4.30
N GLU A 53 -4.75 -3.63 5.55
CA GLU A 53 -3.52 -3.41 6.32
C GLU A 53 -2.33 -4.17 5.72
N ASN A 54 -2.55 -5.39 5.23
CA ASN A 54 -1.52 -6.15 4.51
C ASN A 54 -1.11 -5.45 3.21
N LEU A 55 -2.08 -4.91 2.46
CA LEU A 55 -1.84 -4.14 1.24
C LEU A 55 -1.05 -2.86 1.54
N ARG A 56 -1.43 -2.13 2.59
CA ARG A 56 -0.76 -0.92 3.06
C ARG A 56 0.71 -1.20 3.39
N LYS A 57 0.99 -2.23 4.19
CA LYS A 57 2.35 -2.65 4.54
C LYS A 57 3.18 -3.04 3.32
N ARG A 58 2.57 -3.76 2.36
CA ARG A 58 3.25 -4.12 1.11
C ARG A 58 3.59 -2.88 0.30
N HIS A 59 2.65 -1.96 0.14
CA HIS A 59 2.88 -0.72 -0.60
C HIS A 59 3.91 0.20 0.07
N GLU A 60 3.92 0.29 1.40
CA GLU A 60 4.99 1.02 2.11
C GLU A 60 6.37 0.47 1.76
N LYS A 61 6.51 -0.86 1.73
CA LYS A 61 7.77 -1.51 1.34
C LYS A 61 8.11 -1.24 -0.13
N GLU A 62 7.14 -1.36 -1.05
CA GLU A 62 7.34 -1.05 -2.48
C GLU A 62 7.74 0.42 -2.71
N ILE A 63 7.14 1.36 -1.96
CA ILE A 63 7.50 2.78 -2.02
C ILE A 63 8.93 2.99 -1.50
N GLN A 64 9.28 2.38 -0.36
CA GLN A 64 10.64 2.46 0.18
C GLN A 64 11.68 1.90 -0.80
N ASP A 65 11.42 0.74 -1.39
CA ASP A 65 12.29 0.14 -2.39
C ASP A 65 12.37 1.01 -3.66
N SER A 66 11.24 1.54 -4.13
CA SER A 66 11.20 2.46 -5.26
C SER A 66 12.04 3.70 -5.02
N VAL A 67 11.90 4.36 -3.86
CA VAL A 67 12.71 5.52 -3.50
C VAL A 67 14.19 5.14 -3.45
N LYS A 68 14.53 4.03 -2.78
CA LYS A 68 15.90 3.56 -2.63
C LYS A 68 16.58 3.24 -3.96
N TYR A 69 15.86 2.67 -4.92
CA TYR A 69 16.43 2.24 -6.20
C TYR A 69 16.09 3.14 -7.39
N SER A 70 15.34 4.24 -7.18
CA SER A 70 14.92 5.18 -8.23
C SER A 70 16.10 5.80 -9.00
N ALA A 71 17.17 6.16 -8.30
CA ALA A 71 18.34 6.81 -8.89
C ALA A 71 19.36 5.84 -9.49
N LYS A 72 19.16 4.53 -9.39
CA LYS A 72 20.16 3.51 -9.80
C LYS A 72 20.56 3.62 -11.27
N ASN A 73 19.59 3.73 -12.17
CA ASN A 73 19.88 3.85 -13.60
C ASN A 73 20.54 5.18 -13.95
N PHE A 74 20.16 6.26 -13.26
CA PHE A 74 20.80 7.56 -13.40
C PHE A 74 22.27 7.50 -12.97
N ALA A 75 22.56 6.90 -11.81
CA ALA A 75 23.92 6.69 -11.33
C ALA A 75 24.78 5.88 -12.30
N TYR A 76 24.25 4.78 -12.85
CA TYR A 76 24.96 4.01 -13.87
C TYR A 76 25.24 4.81 -15.14
N SER A 77 24.31 5.65 -15.58
CA SER A 77 24.53 6.48 -16.77
C SER A 77 25.66 7.50 -16.57
N LEU A 78 25.82 8.03 -15.35
CA LEU A 78 26.87 8.99 -15.03
C LEU A 78 28.26 8.36 -14.89
N LEU A 79 28.37 7.04 -14.65
CA LEU A 79 29.66 6.37 -14.59
C LEU A 79 30.45 6.56 -15.91
N SER A 80 29.75 6.54 -17.04
CA SER A 80 30.35 6.83 -18.34
C SER A 80 30.92 8.25 -18.45
N VAL A 81 30.37 9.21 -17.71
CA VAL A 81 30.86 10.60 -17.68
C VAL A 81 32.17 10.67 -16.91
N VAL A 82 32.26 9.98 -15.76
CA VAL A 82 33.51 9.86 -14.97
C VAL A 82 34.62 9.20 -15.81
N ASP A 83 34.31 8.10 -16.49
CA ASP A 83 35.28 7.43 -17.37
C ASP A 83 35.75 8.34 -18.52
N ASN A 84 34.86 9.17 -19.05
CA ASN A 84 35.19 10.14 -20.08
C ASN A 84 36.10 11.26 -19.57
N PHE A 85 35.97 11.71 -18.31
CA PHE A 85 36.91 12.65 -17.72
C PHE A 85 38.32 12.09 -17.67
N GLN A 86 38.48 10.83 -17.21
CA GLN A 86 39.78 10.16 -17.20
C GLN A 86 40.37 10.04 -18.62
N ARG A 87 39.57 9.65 -19.61
CA ARG A 87 40.00 9.62 -21.01
C ARG A 87 40.42 10.99 -21.52
N ALA A 88 39.69 12.05 -21.17
CA ALA A 88 40.01 13.41 -21.56
C ALA A 88 41.35 13.85 -20.96
N PHE A 89 41.59 13.59 -19.67
CA PHE A 89 42.86 13.91 -19.01
C PHE A 89 44.04 13.15 -19.62
N ASN A 90 43.87 11.87 -19.93
CA ASN A 90 44.91 11.06 -20.56
C ASN A 90 45.20 11.48 -22.01
N SER A 91 44.29 12.21 -22.66
CA SER A 91 44.44 12.66 -24.05
C SER A 91 45.12 14.04 -24.18
N ILE A 92 45.51 14.64 -23.06
CA ILE A 92 46.14 15.96 -23.04
C ILE A 92 47.54 15.89 -23.66
N PRO A 93 47.83 16.71 -24.69
CA PRO A 93 49.18 16.84 -25.23
C PRO A 93 50.16 17.39 -24.19
N LYS A 94 51.33 16.75 -24.05
CA LYS A 94 52.38 17.18 -23.10
C LYS A 94 52.90 18.59 -23.34
N ASP A 95 52.79 19.09 -24.57
CA ASP A 95 53.24 20.42 -24.96
C ASP A 95 52.44 21.56 -24.29
N LEU A 96 51.23 21.26 -23.79
CA LEU A 96 50.36 22.20 -23.08
C LEU A 96 50.60 22.20 -21.56
N GLU A 97 51.44 21.30 -21.03
CA GLU A 97 51.71 21.20 -19.59
C GLU A 97 52.43 22.43 -19.02
N ASN A 98 52.99 23.33 -19.84
CA ASN A 98 53.67 24.54 -19.35
C ASN A 98 52.78 25.80 -19.37
N ASP A 99 51.56 25.72 -19.92
CA ASP A 99 50.62 26.85 -19.93
C ASP A 99 49.89 26.96 -18.59
N ASN A 100 50.08 28.08 -17.89
CA ASN A 100 49.46 28.35 -16.60
C ASN A 100 47.92 28.43 -16.68
N VAL A 101 47.35 28.92 -17.79
CA VAL A 101 45.90 28.97 -18.00
C VAL A 101 45.35 27.55 -18.12
N PHE A 102 46.06 26.70 -18.88
CA PHE A 102 45.70 25.30 -19.06
C PHE A 102 45.80 24.50 -17.76
N LYS A 103 46.87 24.69 -16.96
CA LYS A 103 46.99 24.08 -15.62
C LYS A 103 45.81 24.43 -14.71
N ASN A 104 45.45 25.71 -14.66
CA ASN A 104 44.34 26.17 -13.83
C ASN A 104 42.99 25.57 -14.27
N LEU A 105 42.79 25.40 -15.58
CA LEU A 105 41.61 24.73 -16.11
C LEU A 105 41.54 23.26 -15.66
N ILE A 106 42.65 22.52 -15.77
CA ILE A 106 42.74 21.11 -15.33
C ILE A 106 42.46 20.97 -13.84
N ILE A 107 42.99 21.86 -13.00
CA ILE A 107 42.70 21.88 -11.56
C ILE A 107 41.20 22.06 -11.31
N GLY A 108 40.56 22.98 -12.04
CA GLY A 108 39.11 23.20 -11.95
C GLY A 108 38.29 21.96 -12.34
N ILE A 109 38.64 21.31 -13.45
CA ILE A 109 37.92 20.11 -13.91
C ILE A 109 38.14 18.93 -12.94
N ASN A 110 39.35 18.75 -12.39
CA ASN A 110 39.63 17.76 -11.35
C ASN A 110 38.81 18.00 -10.08
N ALA A 111 38.58 19.26 -9.70
CA ALA A 111 37.73 19.59 -8.56
C ALA A 111 36.27 19.16 -8.80
N VAL A 112 35.76 19.33 -10.04
CA VAL A 112 34.41 18.88 -10.42
C VAL A 112 34.33 17.35 -10.46
N GLU A 113 35.34 16.65 -10.98
CA GLU A 113 35.39 15.17 -10.96
C GLU A 113 35.36 14.65 -9.52
N LYS A 114 36.12 15.28 -8.62
CA LYS A 114 36.14 14.91 -7.21
C LYS A 114 34.79 15.16 -6.54
N GLU A 115 34.17 16.31 -6.76
CA GLU A 115 32.84 16.61 -6.24
C GLU A 115 31.78 15.62 -6.74
N LEU A 116 31.89 15.21 -8.00
CA LEU A 116 31.03 14.19 -8.59
C LEU A 116 31.22 12.84 -7.88
N HIS A 117 32.46 12.43 -7.60
CA HIS A 117 32.77 11.19 -6.87
C HIS A 117 32.22 11.23 -5.43
N ASP A 118 32.48 12.32 -4.70
CA ASP A 118 31.97 12.51 -3.33
C ASP A 118 30.43 12.50 -3.29
N THR A 119 29.79 13.03 -4.33
CA THR A 119 28.33 13.00 -4.48
C THR A 119 27.82 11.57 -4.70
N PHE A 120 28.55 10.74 -5.46
CA PHE A 120 28.22 9.32 -5.60
C PHE A 120 28.36 8.54 -4.30
N GLU A 121 29.45 8.74 -3.55
CA GLU A 121 29.64 8.06 -2.26
C GLU A 121 28.55 8.41 -1.23
N LYS A 122 28.02 9.64 -1.28
CA LYS A 122 26.94 10.08 -0.39
C LYS A 122 25.56 9.54 -0.77
N ASN A 123 25.31 9.28 -2.05
CA ASN A 123 23.97 8.97 -2.57
C ASN A 123 23.82 7.52 -3.09
N GLY A 124 24.91 6.78 -3.27
CA GLY A 124 24.94 5.35 -3.64
C GLY A 124 24.90 4.44 -2.42
#